data_AF-A0A929ZSW4-F1
#
_entry.id   AF-A0A929ZSW4-F1
#
_cell.length_a   1.000
_cell.length_b   1.000
_cell.length_c   1.000
_cell.angle_alpha   90.00
_cell.angle_beta   90.00
_cell.angle_gamma   90.00
#
_symmetry.space_group_name_H-M   'P 1'
#
loop_
_entity.id
_entity.type
_entity.pdbx_description
1 polymer ?
#
loop_
_entity_poly.entity_id
_entity_poly.type
_entity_poly.pdbx_seq_one_letter_code
_entity_poly.pdbx_strand_id
1 'polypeptide(L)' 'LFNPDGFNIGINIGKDAGQSIFHTHIHLIPRYKGDVENPKGGVRGVIPNKQNY' A
#
# COMPACT_ATOMS: atom_id res chain seq x y z
N LEU A 1 5.08 -8.09 -20.36
CA LEU A 1 4.20 -7.24 -19.53
C LEU A 1 4.10 -7.85 -18.13
N PHE A 2 3.92 -7.05 -17.08
CA PHE A 2 3.68 -7.57 -15.74
C PHE A 2 2.26 -8.14 -15.62
N ASN A 3 2.08 -9.24 -14.87
CA ASN A 3 0.79 -9.89 -14.63
C ASN A 3 0.59 -10.16 -13.14
N PRO A 4 0.27 -9.13 -12.34
CA PRO A 4 0.04 -9.29 -10.90
C PRO A 4 -1.24 -10.07 -10.62
N ASP A 5 -1.21 -10.84 -9.53
CA ASP A 5 -2.35 -11.65 -9.07
C ASP A 5 -3.43 -10.81 -8.37
N GLY A 6 -3.11 -9.57 -7.99
CA GLY A 6 -4.03 -8.63 -7.40
C GLY A 6 -3.41 -7.24 -7.17
N PHE A 7 -4.16 -6.34 -6.54
CA PHE A 7 -3.70 -4.99 -6.23
C PHE A 7 -4.20 -4.53 -4.86
N ASN A 8 -3.37 -3.75 -4.18
CA ASN A 8 -3.82 -2.87 -3.11
C ASN A 8 -3.87 -1.43 -3.62
N ILE A 9 -4.96 -0.74 -3.31
CA ILE A 9 -5.18 0.67 -3.65
C ILE A 9 -5.43 1.43 -2.35
N GLY A 10 -4.76 2.56 -2.17
CA GLY A 10 -4.90 3.38 -0.97
C GLY A 10 -4.71 4.87 -1.25
N ILE A 11 -5.29 5.69 -0.37
CA ILE A 11 -5.17 7.15 -0.38
C ILE A 11 -5.13 7.66 1.05
N ASN A 12 -4.22 8.59 1.32
CA ASN A 12 -4.13 9.28 2.61
C ASN A 12 -4.54 10.74 2.40
N ILE A 13 -5.55 11.20 3.15
CA ILE A 13 -6.05 12.59 3.09
C ILE A 13 -5.83 13.25 4.46
N GLY A 14 -4.97 14.24 4.49
CA GLY A 14 -4.59 14.96 5.71
C GLY A 14 -3.41 14.33 6.45
N LYS A 15 -2.74 15.16 7.26
CA LYS A 15 -1.54 14.79 8.02
C LYS A 15 -1.76 13.56 8.90
N ASP A 16 -2.85 13.54 9.65
CA ASP A 16 -3.13 12.47 10.63
C ASP A 16 -3.50 11.14 9.96
N ALA A 17 -3.91 11.16 8.68
CA ALA A 17 -4.06 9.97 7.86
C ALA A 17 -2.70 9.41 7.35
N GLY A 18 -1.59 10.10 7.63
CA GLY A 18 -0.26 9.75 7.13
C GLY A 18 0.06 10.34 5.76
N GLN A 19 -0.61 11.42 5.33
CA GLN A 19 -0.25 12.10 4.08
C GLN A 19 1.08 12.86 4.26
N SER A 20 2.11 12.45 3.53
CA SER A 20 3.42 13.11 3.50
C SER A 20 3.59 14.06 2.31
N ILE A 21 2.95 13.77 1.19
CA ILE A 21 2.88 14.63 0.00
C ILE A 21 1.50 15.27 -0.06
N PHE A 22 1.43 16.59 0.16
CA PHE A 22 0.20 17.39 0.18
C PHE A 22 -0.32 17.74 -1.24
N HIS A 23 -0.28 16.75 -2.11
CA HIS A 23 -1.00 16.70 -3.37
C HIS A 23 -1.78 15.39 -3.38
N THR A 24 -3.05 15.43 -3.74
CA THR A 24 -3.87 14.20 -3.77
C THR A 24 -3.25 13.20 -4.73
N HIS A 25 -2.94 12.00 -4.23
CA HIS A 25 -2.37 10.92 -5.02
C HIS A 25 -2.91 9.58 -4.54
N ILE A 26 -2.90 8.60 -5.42
CA ILE A 26 -3.34 7.23 -5.14
C ILE A 26 -2.11 6.33 -5.16
N HIS A 27 -1.97 5.51 -4.12
CA HIS A 27 -1.03 4.40 -4.13
C HIS A 27 -1.66 3.22 -4.86
N LEU A 28 -1.01 2.75 -5.92
CA LEU A 28 -1.34 1.51 -6.61
C LEU A 28 -0.19 0.53 -6.40
N ILE A 29 -0.47 -0.57 -5.70
CA ILE A 29 0.57 -1.55 -5.34
C ILE A 29 0.19 -2.91 -5.95
N PRO A 30 0.91 -3.37 -6.98
CA PRO A 30 0.73 -4.72 -7.53
C PRO A 30 1.07 -5.78 -6.47
N ARG A 31 0.29 -6.85 -6.43
CA ARG A 31 0.46 -7.98 -5.52
C ARG A 31 0.66 -9.28 -6.29
N TYR A 32 1.47 -10.15 -5.73
CA TYR A 32 1.77 -11.47 -6.27
C TYR A 32 1.58 -12.54 -5.19
N LYS A 33 1.17 -13.74 -5.57
CA LYS A 33 0.98 -14.84 -4.64
C LYS A 33 2.29 -15.13 -3.89
N GLY A 34 2.27 -14.96 -2.56
CA GLY A 34 3.42 -15.22 -1.69
C GLY A 34 4.39 -14.04 -1.50
N ASP A 35 4.07 -12.84 -2.01
CA ASP A 35 4.91 -11.64 -1.83
C ASP A 35 4.93 -11.10 -0.39
N VAL A 36 3.90 -11.43 0.40
CA VAL A 36 3.76 -11.11 1.82
C VAL A 36 3.23 -12.34 2.54
N GLU A 37 3.91 -12.76 3.61
CA GLU A 37 3.56 -13.93 4.42
C GLU A 37 2.14 -13.84 5.01
N ASN A 38 1.77 -12.66 5.51
CA ASN A 38 0.46 -12.39 6.11
C ASN A 38 -0.23 -11.22 5.38
N PRO A 39 -0.96 -11.46 4.27
CA PRO A 39 -1.49 -10.40 3.42
C PRO A 39 -2.72 -9.67 4.01
N LYS A 40 -3.25 -10.14 5.15
CA LYS A 40 -4.39 -9.51 5.85
C LYS A 40 -3.88 -8.31 6.66
N GLY A 41 -4.63 -7.20 6.68
CA GLY A 41 -4.25 -5.95 7.36
C GLY A 41 -4.32 -4.69 6.49
N GLY A 42 -4.74 -4.82 5.23
CA GLY A 42 -4.94 -3.69 4.31
C GLY A 42 -3.64 -3.13 3.74
N VAL A 43 -3.67 -1.90 3.21
CA VAL A 43 -2.54 -1.25 2.53
C VAL A 43 -1.30 -1.13 3.41
N ARG A 44 -1.46 -0.93 4.73
CA ARG A 44 -0.33 -0.88 5.69
C ARG A 44 0.40 -2.23 5.76
N GLY A 45 -0.29 -3.35 5.59
CA GLY A 45 0.30 -4.70 5.59
C GLY A 45 1.19 -5.02 4.39
N VAL A 46 1.16 -4.19 3.34
CA VAL A 46 1.79 -4.52 2.06
C VAL A 46 3.30 -4.34 2.09
N ILE A 47 3.81 -3.37 2.85
CA ILE A 47 5.25 -3.17 3.04
C ILE A 47 5.52 -3.14 4.55
N PRO A 48 5.70 -4.30 5.20
CA PRO A 48 5.80 -4.39 6.66
C PRO A 48 6.86 -3.46 7.25
N ASN A 49 8.04 -3.40 6.63
CA ASN A 49 9.17 -2.58 7.10
C ASN A 49 8.98 -1.07 6.89
N LYS A 50 7.93 -0.65 6.18
CA LYS A 50 7.59 0.77 5.96
C LYS A 50 6.25 1.14 6.58
N GLN A 51 5.77 0.36 7.55
CA GLN A 51 4.56 0.71 8.29
C GLN A 51 4.76 1.91 9.22
N ASN A 52 5.96 2.04 9.78
CA ASN A 52 6.35 3.11 10.69
C ASN A 52 7.27 4.07 9.92
N TYR A 53 6.69 5.07 9.26
CA TYR A 53 7.41 6.23 8.75
C TYR A 53 6.89 7.49 9.42
#